data_AF-A0A2H6JZG6-F1
#
_entry.id   AF-A0A2H6JZG6-F1
#
_cell.length_a   1.000
_cell.length_b   1.000
_cell.length_c   1.000
_cell.angle_alpha   90.00
_cell.angle_beta   90.00
_cell.angle_gamma   90.00
#
_symmetry.space_group_name_H-M   'P 1'
#
loop_
_entity.id
_entity.type
_entity.pdbx_description
1 polymer ?
#
loop_
_entity_poly.entity_id
_entity_poly.type
_entity_poly.pdbx_seq_one_letter_code
_entity_poly.pdbx_strand_id
1 'polypeptide(L)' 'MAELVILVDQNREGVVKALKMKSRLEGIGLDVKGLIAKNVSENSVPSSLVENITSLELLSESNLLA' A
#
# COMPACT_ATOMS: atom_id res chain seq x y z
N MET A 1 -2.22 -19.06 6.39
CA MET A 1 -2.05 -18.61 4.99
C MET A 1 -1.18 -17.35 5.02
N ALA A 2 -0.32 -17.15 4.03
CA ALA A 2 0.49 -15.93 3.99
C ALA A 2 -0.35 -14.79 3.40
N GLU A 3 -0.36 -13.64 4.07
CA GLU A 3 -1.02 -12.43 3.59
C GLU A 3 0.01 -11.51 2.96
N LEU A 4 -0.31 -10.93 1.80
CA LEU A 4 0.58 -10.05 1.09
C LEU A 4 0.17 -8.59 1.30
N VAL A 5 1.10 -7.79 1.78
CA VAL A 5 0.95 -6.35 2.01
C VAL A 5 2.12 -5.61 1.36
N ILE A 6 1.88 -4.41 0.84
CA ILE A 6 2.91 -3.59 0.21
C ILE A 6 3.27 -2.44 1.13
N LEU A 7 4.56 -2.33 1.48
CA LEU A 7 5.09 -1.14 2.13
C LEU A 7 5.16 0.01 1.11
N VAL A 8 4.55 1.14 1.43
CA VAL A 8 4.48 2.30 0.54
C VAL A 8 5.02 3.54 1.24
N ASP A 9 6.02 4.20 0.64
CA ASP A 9 6.36 5.57 1.02
C ASP A 9 5.27 6.51 0.48
N GLN A 10 4.69 7.33 1.34
CA GLN A 10 3.62 8.26 0.98
C GLN A 10 4.16 9.49 0.23
N ASN A 11 4.89 9.29 -0.85
CA ASN A 11 5.29 10.32 -1.81
C ASN A 11 4.88 9.89 -3.22
N ARG A 12 4.91 10.81 -4.19
CA ARG A 12 4.47 10.52 -5.57
C ARG A 12 5.15 9.29 -6.17
N GLU A 13 6.45 9.14 -5.96
CA GLU A 13 7.22 8.03 -6.53
C GLU A 13 6.87 6.70 -5.85
N GLY A 14 6.73 6.69 -4.53
CA GLY A 14 6.35 5.54 -3.73
C GLY A 14 4.97 5.01 -4.09
N VAL A 15 3.98 5.89 -4.23
CA VAL A 15 2.61 5.52 -4.63
C VAL A 15 2.60 4.90 -6.03
N VAL A 16 3.33 5.47 -6.99
CA VAL A 16 3.43 4.91 -8.35
C VAL A 16 4.13 3.55 -8.35
N LYS A 17 5.16 3.36 -7.53
CA LYS A 17 5.84 2.06 -7.37
C LYS A 17 4.88 1.02 -6.78
N ALA A 18 4.11 1.37 -5.75
CA ALA A 18 3.13 0.49 -5.14
C ALA A 18 2.05 0.04 -6.14
N LEU A 19 1.54 0.97 -6.96
CA LEU A 19 0.60 0.69 -8.06
C LEU A 19 1.14 -0.32 -9.07
N LYS A 20 2.39 -0.10 -9.54
CA LYS A 20 3.05 -1.02 -10.48
C LYS A 20 3.28 -2.39 -9.86
N MET A 21 3.63 -2.44 -8.57
CA MET A 21 3.82 -3.68 -7.84
C MET A 21 2.51 -4.45 -7.72
N LYS A 22 1.43 -3.79 -7.30
CA LYS A 22 0.08 -4.37 -7.23
C LYS A 22 -0.32 -5.01 -8.55
N SER A 23 -0.23 -4.26 -9.65
CA SER A 23 -0.61 -4.75 -10.98
C SER A 23 0.21 -5.98 -11.43
N ARG A 24 1.50 -6.04 -11.08
CA ARG A 24 2.34 -7.20 -11.38
C ARG A 24 1.98 -8.43 -10.54
N LEU A 25 1.66 -8.23 -9.26
CA LEU A 25 1.27 -9.29 -8.34
C LEU A 25 -0.08 -9.91 -8.73
N GLU A 26 -1.06 -9.06 -9.05
CA GLU A 26 -2.36 -9.51 -9.57
C GLU A 26 -2.19 -10.27 -10.89
N GLY A 27 -1.29 -9.82 -11.77
CA GLY A 27 -0.99 -10.49 -13.04
C GLY A 27 -0.40 -11.91 -12.89
N ILE A 28 0.15 -12.26 -11.73
CA ILE A 28 0.64 -13.61 -11.41
C ILE A 28 -0.28 -14.38 -10.47
N GLY A 29 -1.48 -13.86 -10.19
CA GLY A 29 -2.49 -14.51 -9.35
C GLY A 29 -2.29 -14.34 -7.85
N LEU A 30 -1.47 -13.36 -7.41
CA LEU A 30 -1.32 -13.02 -6.00
C LEU A 30 -2.26 -11.87 -5.63
N ASP A 31 -3.05 -12.08 -4.59
CA ASP A 31 -3.95 -11.07 -4.01
C ASP A 31 -3.21 -10.21 -2.98
N VAL A 32 -3.35 -8.89 -3.09
CA VAL A 32 -2.74 -7.91 -2.18
C VAL A 32 -3.81 -7.43 -1.21
N LYS A 33 -3.63 -7.70 0.09
CA LYS A 33 -4.63 -7.36 1.11
C LYS A 33 -4.65 -5.88 1.48
N GLY A 34 -3.52 -5.20 1.36
CA GLY A 34 -3.45 -3.79 1.71
C GLY A 34 -2.07 -3.19 1.57
N LEU A 35 -1.99 -1.93 1.99
CA LEU A 35 -0.78 -1.13 2.01
C LEU A 35 -0.40 -0.80 3.45
N ILE A 36 0.88 -0.62 3.71
CA ILE A 36 1.37 -0.09 4.99
C ILE A 36 2.17 1.16 4.67
N ALA A 37 1.75 2.31 5.20
CA ALA A 37 2.46 3.56 5.02
C ALA A 37 3.78 3.53 5.78
N LYS A 38 4.87 3.84 5.08
CA LYS A 38 6.20 4.04 5.64
C LYS A 38 6.53 5.53 5.65
N ASN A 39 7.17 5.99 6.73
CA ASN A 39 7.68 7.36 6.87
C ASN A 39 6.62 8.45 6.62
N VAL A 40 5.55 8.45 7.41
CA VAL A 40 4.54 9.51 7.36
C VAL A 40 5.16 10.83 7.84
N SER A 41 5.12 11.86 6.99
CA SER A 41 5.66 13.20 7.24
C SER A 41 4.60 14.25 6.88
N GLU A 42 4.78 15.51 7.29
CA GLU A 42 3.81 16.59 6.98
C GLU A 42 3.61 16.82 5.46
N ASN A 43 4.60 16.47 4.64
CA ASN A 43 4.54 16.59 3.18
C ASN A 43 4.13 15.29 2.46
N SER A 44 3.68 14.30 3.22
CA SER A 44 3.24 13.03 2.66
C SER A 44 1.94 13.19 1.87
N VAL A 45 1.80 12.39 0.82
CA VAL A 45 0.56 12.20 0.09
C VAL A 45 -0.50 11.70 1.08
N PRO A 46 -1.67 12.34 1.17
CA PRO A 46 -2.71 11.94 2.11
C PRO A 46 -3.10 10.47 1.93
N SER A 47 -3.25 9.75 3.04
CA SER A 47 -3.63 8.32 3.06
C SER A 47 -4.87 8.04 2.20
N SER A 48 -5.89 8.87 2.30
CA SER A 48 -7.12 8.74 1.49
C SER A 48 -6.86 8.83 -0.02
N LEU A 49 -5.90 9.65 -0.44
CA LEU A 49 -5.51 9.75 -1.85
C LEU A 49 -4.77 8.48 -2.29
N VAL A 50 -3.90 7.95 -1.44
CA VAL A 50 -3.18 6.68 -1.70
C VAL A 50 -4.17 5.52 -1.85
N GLU A 51 -5.12 5.40 -0.93
CA GLU A 51 -6.16 4.36 -0.97
C GLU A 51 -7.02 4.48 -2.22
N ASN A 52 -7.46 5.68 -2.58
CA ASN A 52 -8.25 5.91 -3.80
C ASN A 52 -7.47 5.53 -5.07
N ILE A 53 -6.19 5.88 -5.14
CA ILE A 53 -5.34 5.62 -6.32
C ILE A 53 -5.03 4.14 -6.48
N THR A 54 -4.80 3.45 -5.36
CA THR A 54 -4.36 2.04 -5.36
C THR A 54 -5.52 1.06 -5.24
N SER A 55 -6.70 1.54 -4.83
CA SER A 55 -7.86 0.73 -4.45
C SER A 55 -7.51 -0.33 -3.40
N LEU A 56 -6.64 0.02 -2.46
CA LEU A 56 -6.17 -0.82 -1.37
C LEU A 56 -6.27 -0.04 -0.05
N GLU A 57 -6.65 -0.71 1.02
CA GLU A 57 -6.73 -0.11 2.35
C GLU A 57 -5.32 0.10 2.94
N LEU A 58 -5.11 1.23 3.63
CA LEU A 58 -3.92 1.43 4.43
C LEU A 58 -4.11 0.77 5.80
N LEU A 59 -3.42 -0.35 5.98
CA LEU A 59 -3.36 -1.09 7.22
C LEU A 59 -2.37 -0.41 8.17
N SER A 60 -2.84 -0.11 9.39
CA SER A 60 -1.96 0.30 10.49
C SER A 60 -1.25 -0.93 11.06
N GLU A 61 -0.02 -0.77 11.58
CA GLU A 61 0.75 -1.86 12.20
C GLU A 61 -0.05 -2.59 13.29
N SER A 62 -0.95 -1.88 13.98
CA SER A 62 -1.87 -2.43 14.99
C SER A 62 -2.83 -3.50 14.46
N ASN A 63 -3.18 -3.48 13.16
CA ASN A 63 -4.14 -4.42 12.56
C ASN A 63 -3.49 -5.73 12.09
N LEU A 64 -2.15 -5.80 12.06
CA LEU A 64 -1.42 -6.96 11.52
C LEU A 64 -1.00 -7.97 12.61
N LEU A 65 -1.21 -7.62 13.89
CA LEU A 65 -0.85 -8.41 15.06
C LEU A 65 -2.06 -8.93 15.85
N ALA A 66 -3.28 -8.73 15.33
CA ALA A 66 -4.54 -9.14 15.95
C ALA A 66 -5.05 -10.48 15.39
#